data_AF-A0A7V7WLV9-F1
#
_entry.id   AF-A0A7V7WLV9-F1
#
_cell.length_a   1.000
_cell.length_b   1.000
_cell.length_c   1.000
_cell.angle_alpha   90.00
_cell.angle_beta   90.00
_cell.angle_gamma   90.00
#
_symmetry.space_group_name_H-M   'P 1'
#
loop_
_entity.id
_entity.type
_entity.pdbx_description
1 polymer ?
#
loop_
_entity_poly.entity_id
_entity_poly.type
_entity_poly.pdbx_seq_one_letter_code
_entity_poly.pdbx_strand_id
1 'polypeptide(L)'
;LSPAQKAPLVVTGDATRLAAFAPYLKPLAKLSEVSIVSVLPETDAPVQVVGDYRLMLKIEIDVAAERERLAKEMTGLEAKIATAQSKLANEGFVARAPAAVVEQERERLAGFRSTLDSLREQFGRLT
;
A
#
# COMPACT_ATOMS: atom_id res chain seq x y z
N LEU A 1 -4.35 3.32 10.39
CA LEU A 1 -4.11 3.10 11.84
C LEU A 1 -5.43 3.37 12.58
N SER A 2 -5.92 2.42 13.39
CA SER A 2 -7.10 2.70 14.23
C SER A 2 -6.76 3.81 15.23
N PRO A 3 -7.69 4.75 15.55
CA PRO A 3 -7.44 5.78 16.55
C PRO A 3 -7.04 5.24 17.93
N ALA A 4 -7.30 3.97 18.26
CA ALA A 4 -6.93 3.35 19.53
C ALA A 4 -5.55 2.69 19.52
N GLN A 5 -4.97 2.44 18.35
CA GLN A 5 -3.72 1.70 18.21
C GLN A 5 -2.53 2.63 18.49
N LYS A 6 -1.60 2.18 19.34
CA LYS A 6 -0.36 2.92 19.59
C LYS A 6 0.63 2.73 18.46
N ALA A 7 1.35 3.78 18.07
CA ALA A 7 2.38 3.71 17.03
C ALA A 7 3.74 4.24 17.55
N PRO A 8 4.87 3.64 17.13
CA PRO A 8 6.19 4.24 17.35
C PRO A 8 6.34 5.53 16.53
N LEU A 9 6.97 6.55 17.11
CA LEU A 9 7.36 7.79 16.43
C LEU A 9 8.88 7.85 16.31
N VAL A 10 9.39 8.06 15.09
CA VAL A 10 10.76 8.47 14.83
C VAL A 10 10.76 9.96 14.49
N VAL A 11 11.56 10.76 15.19
CA VAL A 11 11.51 12.22 15.07
C VAL A 11 12.92 12.83 15.02
N THR A 12 13.08 13.88 14.22
CA THR A 12 14.29 14.70 14.14
C THR A 12 13.95 16.18 14.35
N GLY A 13 14.90 16.94 14.88
CA GLY A 13 14.75 18.35 15.29
C GLY A 13 15.63 18.65 16.52
N ASP A 14 15.27 19.68 17.29
CA ASP A 14 15.92 19.98 18.57
C ASP A 14 15.74 18.81 19.55
N ALA A 15 16.82 18.04 19.75
CA ALA A 15 16.82 16.84 20.56
C ALA A 15 16.53 17.13 22.04
N THR A 16 17.01 18.26 22.57
CA THR A 16 16.77 18.65 23.97
C THR A 16 15.29 18.92 24.19
N ARG A 17 14.66 19.66 23.28
CA ARG A 17 13.23 19.96 23.35
C ARG A 17 12.38 18.70 23.15
N LEU A 18 12.75 17.85 22.19
CA LEU A 18 12.04 16.58 21.94
C LEU A 18 12.12 15.63 23.13
N ALA A 19 13.28 15.52 23.78
CA ALA A 19 13.45 14.70 24.98
C ALA A 19 12.58 15.20 26.14
N ALA A 20 12.50 16.53 26.34
CA ALA A 20 11.63 17.12 27.35
C ALA A 20 10.13 16.86 27.09
N PHE A 21 9.70 16.83 25.82
CA PHE A 21 8.31 16.61 25.45
C PHE A 21 7.91 15.14 25.27
N ALA A 22 8.86 14.22 25.06
CA ALA A 22 8.59 12.80 24.81
C ALA A 22 7.66 12.13 25.85
N PRO A 23 7.76 12.39 27.18
CA PRO A 23 6.84 11.83 28.17
C PRO A 23 5.39 12.27 27.98
N TYR A 24 5.16 13.48 27.46
CA TYR A 24 3.83 14.02 27.18
C TYR A 24 3.30 13.57 25.81
N LEU A 25 4.18 13.46 24.82
CA LEU A 25 3.81 12.99 23.47
C LEU A 25 3.27 11.56 23.49
N LYS A 26 3.87 10.66 24.29
CA LYS A 26 3.44 9.26 24.39
C LYS A 26 1.93 9.10 24.69
N PRO A 27 1.37 9.66 25.76
CA PRO A 27 -0.06 9.56 26.04
C PRO A 27 -0.92 10.41 25.10
N LEU A 28 -0.51 11.65 24.79
CA LEU A 28 -1.34 12.59 24.02
C LEU A 28 -1.50 12.20 22.55
N ALA A 29 -0.45 11.67 21.94
CA ALA A 29 -0.44 11.24 20.54
C ALA A 29 -0.57 9.72 20.38
N LYS A 30 -0.88 8.98 21.47
CA LYS A 30 -0.98 7.52 21.51
C LYS A 30 0.26 6.84 20.90
N LEU A 31 1.44 7.20 21.38
CA LEU A 31 2.69 6.62 20.90
C LEU A 31 3.13 5.48 21.82
N SER A 32 3.64 4.39 21.24
CA SER A 32 4.30 3.32 22.00
C SER A 32 5.74 3.72 22.36
N GLU A 33 6.39 4.45 21.46
CA GLU A 33 7.79 4.87 21.57
C GLU A 33 8.00 6.24 20.91
N VAL A 34 9.02 6.98 21.36
CA VAL A 34 9.53 8.18 20.70
C VAL A 34 11.04 8.01 20.55
N SER A 35 11.51 7.81 19.33
CA SER A 35 12.93 7.64 18.99
C SER A 35 13.43 8.93 18.33
N ILE A 36 14.34 9.63 19.01
CA ILE A 36 14.92 10.88 18.52
C ILE A 36 16.18 10.56 17.73
N VAL A 37 16.23 10.98 16.46
CA VAL A 37 17.33 10.68 15.53
C VAL A 37 17.84 11.95 14.85
N SER A 38 19.12 11.96 14.49
CA SER A 38 19.71 13.05 13.69
C SER A 38 19.22 13.02 12.24
N VAL A 39 18.99 11.83 11.69
CA VAL A 39 18.48 11.60 10.34
C VAL A 39 17.39 10.55 10.40
N LEU A 40 16.27 10.82 9.72
CA LEU A 40 15.17 9.86 9.61
C LEU A 40 15.58 8.67 8.74
N PRO A 41 15.14 7.44 9.07
CA PRO A 41 15.41 6.28 8.23
C PRO A 41 14.73 6.41 6.87
N GLU A 42 15.39 5.96 5.80
CA GLU A 42 14.78 5.91 4.48
C GLU A 42 13.78 4.75 4.42
N THR A 43 12.50 5.08 4.55
CA THR A 43 11.38 4.13 4.50
C THR A 43 10.20 4.76 3.76
N ASP A 44 9.24 3.95 3.34
CA ASP A 44 7.98 4.42 2.72
C ASP A 44 7.01 5.05 3.73
N ALA A 45 7.38 5.15 5.02
CA ALA A 45 6.53 5.75 6.02
C ALA A 45 6.37 7.27 5.77
N PRO A 46 5.15 7.80 5.88
CA PRO A 46 4.91 9.22 5.65
C PRO A 46 5.64 10.08 6.70
N VAL A 47 6.26 11.15 6.23
CA VAL A 47 6.97 12.13 7.05
C VAL A 47 6.20 13.44 7.08
N GLN A 48 5.80 13.88 8.28
CA GLN A 48 5.21 15.19 8.49
C GLN A 48 6.28 16.19 8.91
N VAL A 49 6.35 17.34 8.22
CA VAL A 49 7.25 18.44 8.57
C VAL A 49 6.47 19.53 9.31
N VAL A 50 7.00 19.99 10.44
CA VAL A 50 6.43 21.07 11.26
C VAL A 50 7.58 21.95 11.73
N GLY A 51 7.79 23.11 11.08
CA GLY A 51 8.99 23.92 11.30
C GLY A 51 10.25 23.09 11.05
N ASP A 52 11.16 23.08 12.02
CA ASP A 52 12.42 22.31 11.95
C ASP A 52 12.28 20.84 12.36
N TYR A 53 11.06 20.41 12.74
CA TYR A 53 10.81 19.03 13.16
C TYR A 53 10.31 18.20 11.98
N ARG A 54 10.80 16.97 11.88
CA ARG A 54 10.26 15.97 10.96
C ARG A 54 9.83 14.74 11.76
N LEU A 55 8.57 14.36 11.60
CA LEU A 55 7.89 13.33 12.38
C LEU A 55 7.50 12.18 11.45
N MET A 56 7.92 10.97 11.80
CA MET A 56 7.61 9.76 11.04
C MET A 56 6.99 8.73 11.97
N LEU A 57 5.74 8.38 11.71
CA LEU A 57 5.11 7.25 12.40
C LEU A 57 5.59 5.95 11.75
N LYS A 58 6.25 5.10 12.54
CA LYS A 58 6.59 3.75 12.10
C LYS A 58 5.34 2.89 12.19
N ILE A 59 4.64 2.73 11.09
CA ILE A 59 3.52 1.80 11.02
C ILE A 59 4.12 0.42 10.77
N GLU A 60 4.09 -0.45 11.77
CA GLU A 60 4.40 -1.86 11.57
C GLU A 60 3.24 -2.48 10.78
N ILE A 61 3.49 -2.72 9.50
CA ILE A 61 2.66 -3.55 8.65
C ILE A 61 3.19 -4.96 8.82
N ASP A 62 2.32 -5.94 9.05
CA ASP A 62 2.71 -7.34 8.91
C ASP A 62 2.97 -7.61 7.43
N VAL A 63 4.23 -7.46 7.02
CA VAL A 63 4.67 -7.60 5.64
C VAL A 63 4.36 -8.99 5.11
N ALA A 64 4.45 -10.02 5.96
CA ALA A 64 4.13 -11.39 5.55
C ALA A 64 2.63 -11.54 5.25
N ALA A 65 1.78 -11.08 6.16
CA ALA A 65 0.33 -11.12 5.97
C ALA A 65 -0.13 -10.25 4.78
N GLU A 66 0.47 -9.08 4.58
CA GLU A 66 0.12 -8.19 3.47
C GLU A 66 0.57 -8.78 2.12
N ARG A 67 1.77 -9.38 2.06
CA ARG A 67 2.23 -10.11 0.87
C ARG A 67 1.31 -11.29 0.56
N GLU A 68 0.89 -12.06 1.56
CA GLU A 68 -0.05 -13.17 1.36
C GLU A 68 -1.38 -12.67 0.79
N ARG A 69 -1.93 -11.58 1.37
CA ARG A 69 -3.17 -10.95 0.90
C ARG A 69 -3.06 -10.52 -0.57
N LEU A 70 -2.00 -9.79 -0.91
CA LEU A 70 -1.74 -9.31 -2.26
C LEU A 70 -1.55 -10.46 -3.25
N ALA A 71 -0.78 -11.50 -2.88
CA ALA A 71 -0.57 -12.67 -3.73
C ALA A 71 -1.88 -13.40 -4.04
N LYS A 72 -2.76 -13.53 -3.04
CA LYS A 72 -4.10 -14.12 -3.21
C LYS A 72 -4.98 -13.29 -4.15
N GLU A 73 -4.94 -11.97 -4.02
CA GLU A 73 -5.68 -11.05 -4.88
C GLU A 73 -5.19 -11.10 -6.33
N MET A 74 -3.87 -11.11 -6.53
CA MET A 74 -3.22 -11.27 -7.83
C MET A 74 -3.62 -12.60 -8.49
N THR A 75 -3.58 -13.71 -7.75
CA THR A 75 -4.01 -15.04 -8.26
C THR A 75 -5.46 -15.00 -8.75
N GLY A 76 -6.34 -14.33 -8.00
CA GLY A 76 -7.74 -14.16 -8.39
C GLY A 76 -7.91 -13.32 -9.67
N LEU A 77 -7.11 -12.27 -9.85
CA LEU A 77 -7.10 -11.46 -11.08
C LEU A 77 -6.52 -12.22 -12.27
N GLU A 78 -5.45 -12.98 -12.08
CA GLU A 78 -4.84 -13.80 -13.12
C GLU A 78 -5.83 -14.84 -13.67
N ALA A 79 -6.62 -15.48 -12.81
CA ALA A 79 -7.68 -16.39 -13.24
C ALA A 79 -8.78 -15.69 -14.07
N LYS A 80 -9.18 -14.48 -13.67
CA LYS A 80 -10.15 -13.66 -14.42
C LYS A 80 -9.60 -13.24 -15.78
N ILE A 81 -8.32 -12.84 -15.83
CA ILE A 81 -7.61 -12.48 -17.07
C ILE A 81 -7.56 -13.68 -18.02
N ALA A 82 -7.15 -14.86 -17.54
CA ALA A 82 -7.09 -16.07 -18.34
C ALA A 82 -8.45 -16.43 -18.95
N THR A 83 -9.52 -16.28 -18.17
CA THR A 83 -10.90 -16.54 -18.63
C THR A 83 -11.32 -15.55 -19.73
N ALA A 84 -11.10 -14.25 -19.52
CA ALA A 84 -11.43 -13.22 -20.51
C ALA A 84 -10.61 -13.36 -21.79
N GLN A 85 -9.31 -13.67 -21.67
CA GLN A 85 -8.43 -13.95 -22.81
C GLN A 85 -8.89 -15.16 -23.61
N SER A 86 -9.24 -16.27 -22.94
CA SER A 86 -9.74 -17.47 -23.61
C SER A 86 -11.03 -17.19 -24.40
N LYS A 87 -11.95 -16.41 -23.80
CA LYS A 87 -13.19 -16.00 -24.44
C LYS A 87 -12.95 -15.13 -25.67
N LEU A 88 -12.02 -14.17 -25.59
CA LEU A 88 -11.63 -13.29 -26.70
C LEU A 88 -10.77 -13.98 -27.77
N ALA A 89 -10.08 -15.07 -27.42
CA ALA A 89 -9.32 -15.89 -28.37
C ALA A 89 -10.22 -16.86 -29.16
N ASN A 90 -11.44 -17.12 -28.67
CA ASN A 90 -12.40 -17.93 -29.39
C ASN A 90 -13.00 -17.14 -30.57
N GLU A 91 -12.54 -17.44 -31.78
CA GLU A 91 -13.00 -16.82 -33.03
C GLU A 91 -14.53 -16.92 -33.20
N GLY A 92 -15.15 -18.02 -32.76
CA GLY A 92 -16.59 -18.19 -32.81
C GLY A 92 -17.35 -17.21 -31.91
N PHE A 93 -16.78 -16.85 -30.75
CA PHE A 93 -17.33 -15.81 -29.90
C PHE A 93 -17.16 -14.44 -30.54
N VAL A 94 -15.95 -14.12 -31.02
CA VAL A 94 -15.64 -12.82 -31.65
C VAL A 94 -16.48 -12.57 -32.90
N ALA A 95 -16.71 -13.60 -33.72
CA ALA A 95 -17.45 -13.46 -34.97
C ALA A 95 -18.98 -13.43 -34.78
N ARG A 96 -19.52 -14.03 -33.71
CA ARG A 96 -20.98 -14.19 -33.52
C ARG A 96 -21.56 -13.31 -32.43
N ALA A 97 -20.77 -12.87 -31.46
CA ALA A 97 -21.26 -12.00 -30.39
C ALA A 97 -21.48 -10.57 -30.91
N PRO A 98 -22.44 -9.82 -30.35
CA PRO A 98 -22.59 -8.40 -30.68
C PRO A 98 -21.30 -7.63 -30.39
N ALA A 99 -20.95 -6.67 -31.26
CA ALA A 99 -19.72 -5.88 -31.12
C ALA A 99 -19.57 -5.24 -29.74
N ALA A 100 -20.67 -4.70 -29.18
CA ALA A 100 -20.67 -4.12 -27.83
C ALA A 100 -20.26 -5.13 -26.73
N VAL A 101 -20.61 -6.41 -26.88
CA VAL A 101 -20.25 -7.45 -25.91
C VAL A 101 -18.76 -7.82 -26.04
N VAL A 102 -18.23 -7.86 -27.26
CA VAL A 102 -16.80 -8.11 -27.50
C VAL A 102 -15.96 -6.95 -26.95
N GLU A 103 -16.36 -5.71 -27.22
CA GLU A 103 -15.65 -4.53 -26.71
C GLU A 103 -15.70 -4.44 -25.17
N GLN A 104 -16.86 -4.71 -24.56
CA GLN A 104 -16.96 -4.76 -23.10
C GLN A 104 -16.02 -5.82 -22.50
N GLU A 105 -15.85 -6.98 -23.15
CA GLU A 105 -14.92 -8.02 -22.69
C GLU A 105 -13.45 -7.57 -22.87
N ARG A 106 -13.13 -6.82 -23.92
CA ARG A 106 -11.79 -6.24 -24.14
C ARG A 106 -11.46 -5.17 -23.08
N GLU A 107 -12.39 -4.27 -22.81
CA GLU A 107 -12.26 -3.25 -21.76
C GLU A 107 -12.08 -3.91 -20.39
N ARG A 108 -12.87 -4.94 -20.09
CA ARG A 108 -12.76 -5.72 -18.86
C ARG A 108 -11.38 -6.38 -18.72
N LEU A 109 -10.87 -6.98 -19.78
CA LEU A 109 -9.52 -7.55 -19.80
C LEU A 109 -8.44 -6.48 -19.55
N ALA A 110 -8.55 -5.32 -20.20
CA ALA A 110 -7.63 -4.22 -20.00
C ALA A 110 -7.65 -3.70 -18.55
N GLY A 111 -8.84 -3.54 -17.97
CA GLY A 111 -9.02 -3.15 -16.57
C GLY A 111 -8.37 -4.14 -15.61
N PHE A 112 -8.59 -5.44 -15.79
CA PHE A 112 -7.96 -6.46 -14.93
C PHE A 112 -6.43 -6.45 -15.01
N ARG A 113 -5.86 -6.26 -16.21
CA ARG A 113 -4.41 -6.16 -16.38
C ARG A 113 -3.83 -4.94 -15.66
N SER A 114 -4.46 -3.78 -15.85
CA SER A 114 -4.05 -2.55 -15.16
C SER A 114 -4.08 -2.69 -13.65
N THR A 115 -5.14 -3.30 -13.08
CA THR A 115 -5.20 -3.59 -11.64
C THR A 115 -4.10 -4.57 -11.20
N LEU A 116 -3.87 -5.64 -11.96
CA LEU A 116 -2.83 -6.62 -11.65
C LEU A 116 -1.42 -5.99 -11.62
N ASP A 117 -1.12 -5.11 -12.58
CA ASP A 117 0.16 -4.42 -12.64
C ASP A 117 0.35 -3.48 -11.44
N SER A 118 -0.71 -2.74 -11.04
CA SER A 118 -0.68 -1.93 -9.83
C SER A 118 -0.43 -2.76 -8.56
N LEU A 119 -1.01 -3.96 -8.46
CA LEU A 119 -0.77 -4.85 -7.31
C LEU A 119 0.65 -5.42 -7.32
N ARG A 120 1.21 -5.72 -8.50
CA ARG A 120 2.61 -6.17 -8.64
C ARG A 120 3.60 -5.11 -8.19
N GLU A 121 3.36 -3.84 -8.56
CA GLU A 121 4.17 -2.73 -8.09
C GLU A 121 4.09 -2.59 -6.56
N GLN A 122 2.88 -2.65 -6.00
CA GLN A 122 2.69 -2.58 -4.55
C GLN A 122 3.41 -3.73 -3.84
N PHE A 123 3.28 -4.96 -4.34
CA PHE A 123 3.96 -6.13 -3.81
C PHE A 123 5.49 -6.01 -3.87
N GLY A 124 6.02 -5.43 -4.94
CA GLY A 124 7.46 -5.21 -5.11
C GLY A 124 8.06 -4.18 -4.15
N ARG A 125 7.26 -3.22 -3.67
CA ARG A 125 7.69 -2.22 -2.66
C ARG A 125 7.79 -2.80 -1.25
N LEU A 126 7.13 -3.94 -0.98
CA LEU A 126 7.20 -4.64 0.29
C LEU A 126 8.46 -5.52 0.34
N THR A 127 9.62 -4.94 0.64
CA THR A 127 10.89 -5.66 0.91
C THR A 127 10.91 -6.37 2.24
#